data_AF-A0A511T9X0-F1
#
_entry.id   AF-A0A511T9X0-F1
#
_cell.length_a   1.000
_cell.length_b   1.000
_cell.length_c   1.000
_cell.angle_alpha   90.00
_cell.angle_beta   90.00
_cell.angle_gamma   90.00
#
_symmetry.space_group_name_H-M   'P 1'
#
loop_
_entity.id
_entity.type
_entity.pdbx_description
1 polymer ?
#
loop_
_entity_poly.entity_id
_entity_poly.type
_entity_poly.pdbx_seq_one_letter_code
_entity_poly.pdbx_strand_id
1 'polypeptide(L)'
;MNVHERPRGTAHVSEAREARATSGDSLESASGARQRTLQRMLDHRPAVQSLLQRQRDVDQGSPARTSTARAGGVVQRFTEGGGYRISANRAFALPVENETQRFFATPAVIERSNRILEAMGSRVRLHAGDDAPEALAGMKAVTPRALVPEQPLFDVNECIDVADRVTGSNQTHALYQGPEDDAPTSRRQSTYALGELNAIAEQLADNADVTPQSIITAQDELTEEDEEASTLRFSFRDVAVDTNNKQHASTALAQVIPIPRLRLALLREIFGDTYRKQPVVQQRLANLLGPFLDAHLADGERDVDEWQELLEAHFATGQRQARAEATERYLQHDPEQLSTRSRRVGVNTHARPEVGESYAIVGTRERTADEKLWSFHFAAVIARDGEDSLTLENYNREKGSAGDTEWYFDMQGPEAQSFHAKHQSTVAGALTLRMGAPATEELRAQALDRLPEGAPAEFAARIQQARTRAGLAAILADATGTADSDTTAET
;
A
#
# COMPACT_ATOMS: atom_id res chain seq x y z
N MET A 1 3.89 -15.49 51.63
CA MET A 1 5.10 -14.99 52.30
C MET A 1 5.65 -13.85 51.46
N ASN A 2 5.76 -12.67 52.08
CA ASN A 2 6.47 -11.42 51.69
C ASN A 2 6.05 -10.79 50.35
N VAL A 3 5.30 -9.68 50.23
CA VAL A 3 5.13 -8.40 50.97
C VAL A 3 6.39 -7.53 51.07
N HIS A 4 6.40 -6.42 50.32
CA HIS A 4 6.90 -5.07 50.67
C HIS A 4 6.43 -4.11 49.55
N GLU A 5 5.46 -3.22 49.72
CA GLU A 5 5.39 -1.94 50.48
C GLU A 5 6.36 -0.83 50.04
N ARG A 6 5.73 0.32 49.73
CA ARG A 6 6.28 1.63 49.32
C ARG A 6 7.05 2.34 50.45
N PRO A 7 7.68 3.49 50.14
CA PRO A 7 7.28 4.69 50.86
C PRO A 7 6.95 5.90 49.97
N ARG A 8 5.99 6.70 50.47
CA ARG A 8 5.67 8.07 50.06
C ARG A 8 6.69 9.04 50.68
N GLY A 9 7.00 10.11 49.96
CA GLY A 9 7.59 11.34 50.51
C GLY A 9 6.85 12.55 49.92
N THR A 10 6.34 13.41 50.79
CA THR A 10 5.68 14.69 50.48
C THR A 10 6.59 15.82 50.94
N ALA A 11 6.61 16.94 50.21
CA ALA A 11 6.97 18.24 50.75
C ALA A 11 6.34 19.36 49.91
N HIS A 12 5.59 20.21 50.60
CA HIS A 12 5.03 21.49 50.15
C HIS A 12 6.11 22.54 49.90
N VAL A 13 5.90 23.41 48.90
CA VAL A 13 6.16 24.86 49.03
C VAL A 13 5.06 25.61 48.28
N SER A 14 4.33 26.44 49.04
CA SER A 14 3.46 27.50 48.54
C SER A 14 4.29 28.74 48.22
N GLU A 15 3.98 29.45 47.14
CA GLU A 15 4.07 30.91 47.16
C GLU A 15 3.13 31.53 46.12
N ALA A 16 2.44 32.57 46.57
CA ALA A 16 1.39 33.29 45.89
C ALA A 16 1.98 34.41 45.01
N ARG A 17 1.31 34.75 43.90
CA ARG A 17 1.17 36.15 43.48
C ARG A 17 0.14 36.37 42.36
N GLU A 18 -0.88 37.12 42.76
CA GLU A 18 -1.45 38.27 42.08
C GLU A 18 -2.35 38.08 40.84
N ALA A 19 -3.63 38.37 41.09
CA ALA A 19 -4.66 38.66 40.10
C ALA A 19 -4.38 39.99 39.40
N ARG A 20 -4.42 39.99 38.07
CA ARG A 20 -4.59 41.21 37.28
C ARG A 20 -5.67 40.98 36.24
N ALA A 21 -6.79 41.67 36.44
CA ALA A 21 -7.87 41.78 35.48
C ALA A 21 -7.41 42.64 34.30
N THR A 22 -7.63 42.13 33.08
CA THR A 22 -7.75 42.96 31.88
C THR A 22 -8.84 42.37 30.99
N SER A 23 -9.97 43.07 30.96
CA SER A 23 -10.92 43.11 29.86
C SER A 23 -10.20 43.39 28.54
N GLY A 24 -10.44 42.56 27.52
CA GLY A 24 -9.92 42.78 26.17
C GLY A 24 -10.88 42.16 25.16
N ASP A 25 -11.44 43.03 24.31
CA ASP A 25 -12.42 42.75 23.28
C ASP A 25 -12.09 41.55 22.39
N SER A 26 -13.12 40.75 22.14
CA SER A 26 -13.14 39.69 21.13
C SER A 26 -13.04 40.29 19.73
N LEU A 27 -11.82 40.39 19.19
CA LEU A 27 -11.58 40.54 17.76
C LEU A 27 -11.98 39.25 17.05
N GLU A 28 -13.25 39.18 16.64
CA GLU A 28 -13.69 38.21 15.65
C GLU A 28 -12.90 38.45 14.36
N SER A 29 -12.10 37.47 13.95
CA SER A 29 -11.33 37.57 12.73
C SER A 29 -12.27 37.66 11.52
N ALA A 30 -11.91 38.48 10.54
CA ALA A 30 -12.65 38.62 9.27
C ALA A 30 -12.85 37.27 8.54
N SER A 31 -12.07 36.25 8.90
CA SER A 31 -12.22 34.87 8.43
C SER A 31 -13.49 34.19 8.98
N GLY A 32 -13.78 34.32 10.28
CA GLY A 32 -14.96 33.71 10.90
C GLY A 32 -16.29 34.29 10.41
N ALA A 33 -16.30 35.60 10.13
CA ALA A 33 -17.48 36.26 9.55
C ALA A 33 -17.72 35.85 8.08
N ARG A 34 -16.67 35.65 7.28
CA ARG A 34 -16.79 35.12 5.91
C ARG A 34 -17.27 33.68 5.89
N GLN A 35 -16.75 32.82 6.77
CA GLN A 35 -17.14 31.42 6.81
C GLN A 35 -18.62 31.22 7.18
N ARG A 36 -19.14 31.99 8.15
CA ARG A 36 -20.57 31.95 8.49
C ARG A 36 -21.48 32.56 7.42
N THR A 37 -20.95 33.44 6.57
CA THR A 37 -21.71 34.00 5.45
C THR A 37 -21.76 33.01 4.28
N LEU A 38 -20.65 32.33 3.99
CA LEU A 38 -20.59 31.22 3.02
C LEU A 38 -21.49 30.05 3.43
N GLN A 39 -21.50 29.68 4.72
CA GLN A 39 -22.37 28.63 5.23
C GLN A 39 -23.85 29.00 5.05
N ARG A 40 -24.25 30.23 5.41
CA ARG A 40 -25.63 30.70 5.21
C ARG A 40 -26.03 30.74 3.73
N MET A 41 -25.10 31.05 2.82
CA MET A 41 -25.35 31.04 1.38
C MET A 41 -25.51 29.63 0.81
N LEU A 42 -24.80 28.64 1.37
CA LEU A 42 -24.93 27.23 0.97
C LEU A 42 -26.27 26.65 1.46
N ASP A 43 -26.67 26.97 2.69
CA ASP A 43 -27.90 26.46 3.31
C ASP A 43 -29.19 27.00 2.64
N HIS A 44 -29.09 28.08 1.86
CA HIS A 44 -30.22 28.75 1.19
C HIS A 44 -30.31 28.42 -0.31
N ARG A 45 -29.47 27.53 -0.85
CA ARG A 45 -29.59 27.11 -2.25
C ARG A 45 -30.71 26.06 -2.41
N PRO A 46 -31.69 26.26 -3.32
CA PRO A 46 -32.77 25.30 -3.56
C PRO A 46 -32.30 23.88 -3.88
N ALA A 47 -31.14 23.74 -4.53
CA ALA A 47 -30.52 22.44 -4.83
C ALA A 47 -30.05 21.69 -3.57
N VAL A 48 -29.53 22.41 -2.56
CA VAL A 48 -29.08 21.82 -1.29
C VAL A 48 -30.28 21.40 -0.45
N GLN A 49 -31.35 22.21 -0.45
CA GLN A 49 -32.61 21.83 0.23
C GLN A 49 -33.31 20.65 -0.45
N SER A 50 -33.25 20.56 -1.79
CA SER A 50 -33.79 19.42 -2.55
C SER A 50 -33.00 18.13 -2.33
N LEU A 51 -31.69 18.22 -2.03
CA LEU A 51 -30.86 17.07 -1.66
C LEU A 51 -31.19 16.60 -0.23
N LEU A 52 -31.29 17.54 0.72
CA LEU A 52 -31.63 17.24 2.12
C LEU A 52 -33.06 16.71 2.28
N GLN A 53 -34.00 17.16 1.44
CA GLN A 53 -35.36 16.63 1.43
C GLN A 53 -35.40 15.20 0.88
N ARG A 54 -34.68 14.91 -0.21
CA ARG A 54 -34.56 13.54 -0.74
C ARG A 54 -33.92 12.57 0.25
N GLN A 55 -32.95 13.03 1.04
CA GLN A 55 -32.37 12.23 2.12
C GLN A 55 -33.42 11.87 3.20
N ARG A 56 -34.26 12.84 3.61
CA ARG A 56 -35.33 12.61 4.60
C ARG A 56 -36.44 11.69 4.09
N ASP A 57 -36.73 11.74 2.79
CA ASP A 57 -37.76 10.91 2.18
C ASP A 57 -37.28 9.44 2.05
N VAL A 58 -35.96 9.21 1.89
CA VAL A 58 -35.33 7.89 1.94
C VAL A 58 -35.35 7.30 3.36
N ASP A 59 -35.16 8.14 4.38
CA ASP A 59 -35.12 7.71 5.79
C ASP A 59 -36.49 7.32 6.37
N GLN A 60 -37.60 7.71 5.72
CA GLN A 60 -38.97 7.42 6.22
C GLN A 60 -39.58 6.12 5.68
N GLY A 61 -38.88 5.37 4.82
CA GLY A 61 -39.44 4.26 4.05
C GLY A 61 -39.18 2.83 4.54
N SER A 62 -38.49 2.59 5.67
CA SER A 62 -38.23 1.21 6.10
C SER A 62 -37.94 1.05 7.61
N PRO A 63 -38.61 0.13 8.33
CA PRO A 63 -38.36 -0.10 9.75
C PRO A 63 -37.20 -1.09 9.92
N ALA A 64 -35.99 -0.66 9.57
CA ALA A 64 -34.76 -1.32 10.02
C ALA A 64 -34.12 -0.44 11.09
N ARG A 65 -34.00 -0.98 12.32
CA ARG A 65 -33.39 -0.31 13.47
C ARG A 65 -31.97 0.15 13.12
N THR A 66 -31.80 1.44 12.86
CA THR A 66 -30.50 2.10 12.80
C THR A 66 -30.20 2.69 14.18
N SER A 67 -29.08 2.24 14.75
CA SER A 67 -28.45 2.83 15.92
C SER A 67 -28.09 4.29 15.61
N THR A 68 -28.69 5.24 16.31
CA THR A 68 -28.34 6.66 16.20
C THR A 68 -27.05 6.93 16.97
N ALA A 69 -25.91 6.83 16.27
CA ALA A 69 -24.64 7.40 16.73
C ALA A 69 -24.55 8.88 16.32
N ARG A 70 -24.09 9.71 17.26
CA ARG A 70 -23.93 11.17 17.13
C ARG A 70 -22.92 11.56 16.05
N ALA A 71 -23.09 12.80 15.58
CA ALA A 71 -22.21 13.55 14.70
C ALA A 71 -20.71 13.33 15.02
N GLY A 72 -20.03 12.75 14.04
CA GLY A 72 -18.74 12.08 14.13
C GLY A 72 -18.83 10.86 13.20
N GLY A 73 -19.19 11.14 11.93
CA GLY A 73 -19.70 10.14 10.99
C GLY A 73 -18.70 9.03 10.74
N VAL A 74 -18.94 7.89 11.38
CA VAL A 74 -18.31 6.63 10.98
C VAL A 74 -18.83 6.35 9.58
N VAL A 75 -17.98 6.52 8.57
CA VAL A 75 -18.30 6.11 7.20
C VAL A 75 -18.37 4.59 7.20
N GLN A 76 -19.54 4.05 7.50
CA GLN A 76 -19.77 2.62 7.46
C GLN A 76 -19.80 2.20 5.99
N ARG A 77 -18.73 1.51 5.61
CA ARG A 77 -18.49 0.84 4.33
C ARG A 77 -19.09 -0.57 4.39
N PHE A 78 -19.22 -1.24 3.24
CA PHE A 78 -20.15 -2.37 2.96
C PHE A 78 -21.04 -2.86 4.12
N THR A 79 -22.34 -2.94 3.88
CA THR A 79 -23.29 -3.32 4.93
C THR A 79 -23.46 -4.82 5.03
N GLU A 80 -23.54 -5.35 6.24
CA GLU A 80 -23.98 -6.73 6.47
C GLU A 80 -25.51 -6.81 6.60
N GLY A 81 -26.15 -7.66 5.79
CA GLY A 81 -27.60 -7.83 5.80
C GLY A 81 -28.04 -9.08 5.03
N GLY A 82 -29.04 -9.80 5.56
CA GLY A 82 -29.61 -10.98 4.89
C GLY A 82 -28.61 -12.14 4.69
N GLY A 83 -27.54 -12.21 5.47
CA GLY A 83 -26.46 -13.20 5.28
C GLY A 83 -25.39 -12.79 4.27
N TYR A 84 -25.37 -11.52 3.84
CA TYR A 84 -24.42 -10.99 2.87
C TYR A 84 -23.71 -9.73 3.35
N ARG A 85 -22.46 -9.55 2.92
CA ARG A 85 -21.73 -8.28 2.84
C ARG A 85 -22.04 -7.64 1.51
N ILE A 86 -22.68 -6.47 1.52
CA ILE A 86 -23.22 -5.77 0.35
C ILE A 86 -22.46 -4.46 0.18
N SER A 87 -21.90 -4.24 -1.02
CA SER A 87 -21.14 -3.03 -1.33
C SER A 87 -21.98 -1.75 -1.18
N ALA A 88 -21.32 -0.60 -1.05
CA ALA A 88 -21.94 0.67 -0.74
C ALA A 88 -23.07 1.08 -1.69
N ASN A 89 -22.93 0.87 -3.00
CA ASN A 89 -23.99 1.14 -3.98
C ASN A 89 -24.76 -0.13 -4.36
N ARG A 90 -24.60 -1.21 -3.59
CA ARG A 90 -25.28 -2.49 -3.77
C ARG A 90 -25.07 -3.06 -5.17
N ALA A 91 -23.87 -2.85 -5.72
CA ALA A 91 -23.51 -3.30 -7.04
C ALA A 91 -22.92 -4.72 -7.04
N PHE A 92 -22.40 -5.18 -5.89
CA PHE A 92 -22.05 -6.57 -5.64
C PHE A 92 -22.25 -6.97 -4.16
N ALA A 93 -22.27 -8.27 -3.92
CA ALA A 93 -22.42 -8.84 -2.59
C ALA A 93 -21.68 -10.18 -2.45
N LEU A 94 -21.22 -10.47 -1.23
CA LEU A 94 -20.58 -11.73 -0.85
C LEU A 94 -21.34 -12.33 0.32
N PRO A 95 -21.47 -13.66 0.44
CA PRO A 95 -21.82 -14.28 1.71
C PRO A 95 -20.97 -13.73 2.87
N VAL A 96 -21.55 -13.64 4.07
CA VAL A 96 -20.81 -13.29 5.30
C VAL A 96 -19.80 -14.36 5.71
N GLU A 97 -19.90 -15.55 5.12
CA GLU A 97 -18.93 -16.62 5.27
C GLU A 97 -17.55 -16.15 4.80
N ASN A 98 -16.54 -16.38 5.64
CA ASN A 98 -15.16 -16.14 5.27
C ASN A 98 -14.74 -17.06 4.12
N GLU A 99 -13.85 -16.57 3.27
CA GLU A 99 -13.21 -17.37 2.22
C GLU A 99 -14.21 -18.05 1.27
N THR A 100 -15.23 -17.31 0.83
CA THR A 100 -16.26 -17.83 -0.07
C THR A 100 -15.83 -17.82 -1.54
N GLN A 101 -16.15 -18.87 -2.29
CA GLN A 101 -15.99 -18.92 -3.75
C GLN A 101 -17.18 -18.32 -4.52
N ARG A 102 -18.12 -17.71 -3.80
CA ARG A 102 -19.35 -17.17 -4.37
C ARG A 102 -19.39 -15.67 -4.13
N PHE A 103 -19.57 -14.92 -5.21
CA PHE A 103 -20.06 -13.55 -5.11
C PHE A 103 -21.14 -13.30 -6.16
N PHE A 104 -21.89 -12.24 -5.93
CA PHE A 104 -22.97 -11.81 -6.78
C PHE A 104 -22.68 -10.38 -7.22
N ALA A 105 -22.97 -10.05 -8.48
CA ALA A 105 -22.81 -8.69 -8.98
C ALA A 105 -23.90 -8.37 -9.99
N THR A 106 -24.20 -7.08 -10.12
CA THR A 106 -25.06 -6.60 -11.21
C THR A 106 -24.39 -6.87 -12.57
N PRO A 107 -25.17 -7.11 -13.64
CA PRO A 107 -24.62 -7.26 -14.99
C PRO A 107 -23.69 -6.11 -15.39
N ALA A 108 -24.03 -4.87 -15.03
CA ALA A 108 -23.23 -3.68 -15.30
C ALA A 108 -21.83 -3.74 -14.67
N VAL A 109 -21.71 -4.19 -13.41
CA VAL A 109 -20.40 -4.36 -12.75
C VAL A 109 -19.58 -5.46 -13.41
N ILE A 110 -20.20 -6.57 -13.79
CA ILE A 110 -19.52 -7.70 -14.45
C ILE A 110 -18.93 -7.23 -15.79
N GLU A 111 -19.75 -6.57 -16.60
CA GLU A 111 -19.35 -6.05 -17.90
C GLU A 111 -18.24 -5.01 -17.79
N ARG A 112 -18.43 -3.99 -16.94
CA ARG A 112 -17.43 -2.95 -16.72
C ARG A 112 -16.10 -3.53 -16.25
N SER A 113 -16.13 -4.45 -15.29
CA SER A 113 -14.92 -5.09 -14.77
C SER A 113 -14.21 -5.91 -15.83
N ASN A 114 -14.94 -6.66 -16.66
CA ASN A 114 -14.36 -7.43 -17.77
C ASN A 114 -13.67 -6.54 -18.81
N ARG A 115 -14.26 -5.39 -19.17
CA ARG A 115 -13.63 -4.43 -20.08
C ARG A 115 -12.31 -3.89 -19.50
N ILE A 116 -12.28 -3.61 -18.20
CA ILE A 116 -11.06 -3.17 -17.52
C ILE A 116 -10.01 -4.28 -17.53
N LEU A 117 -10.37 -5.49 -17.06
CA LEU A 117 -9.50 -6.66 -17.02
C LEU A 117 -8.93 -6.97 -18.42
N GLU A 118 -9.73 -6.84 -19.47
CA GLU A 118 -9.29 -7.01 -20.85
C GLU A 118 -8.26 -5.98 -21.29
N ALA A 119 -8.53 -4.69 -21.06
CA ALA A 119 -7.57 -3.63 -21.37
C ALA A 119 -6.26 -3.76 -20.57
N MET A 120 -6.33 -4.36 -19.38
CA MET A 120 -5.17 -4.70 -18.54
C MET A 120 -4.40 -5.93 -19.04
N GLY A 121 -4.92 -6.67 -20.02
CA GLY A 121 -4.33 -7.94 -20.46
C GLY A 121 -4.44 -9.04 -19.41
N SER A 122 -5.43 -8.91 -18.51
CA SER A 122 -5.71 -9.91 -17.49
C SER A 122 -6.02 -11.25 -18.13
N ARG A 123 -5.56 -12.33 -17.49
CA ARG A 123 -5.93 -13.70 -17.86
C ARG A 123 -7.25 -14.14 -17.24
N VAL A 124 -7.94 -13.25 -16.54
CA VAL A 124 -9.18 -13.54 -15.81
C VAL A 124 -10.35 -12.80 -16.42
N ARG A 125 -11.50 -13.48 -16.51
CA ARG A 125 -12.79 -12.88 -16.84
C ARG A 125 -13.85 -13.31 -15.83
N LEU A 126 -14.80 -12.44 -15.58
CA LEU A 126 -15.96 -12.65 -14.73
C LEU A 126 -17.13 -13.15 -15.57
N HIS A 127 -17.61 -14.36 -15.30
CA HIS A 127 -18.75 -14.93 -16.01
C HIS A 127 -20.00 -14.86 -15.14
N ALA A 128 -21.06 -14.25 -15.67
CA ALA A 128 -22.38 -14.30 -15.09
C ALA A 128 -22.96 -15.72 -15.18
N GLY A 129 -23.49 -16.22 -14.07
CA GLY A 129 -24.20 -17.49 -13.95
C GLY A 129 -25.68 -17.26 -13.63
N ASP A 130 -26.20 -18.08 -12.72
CA ASP A 130 -27.60 -18.05 -12.30
C ASP A 130 -27.98 -16.74 -11.61
N ASP A 131 -29.29 -16.48 -11.51
CA ASP A 131 -29.82 -15.37 -10.74
C ASP A 131 -29.42 -15.47 -9.26
N ALA A 132 -29.09 -14.32 -8.67
CA ALA A 132 -28.84 -14.26 -7.23
C ALA A 132 -30.13 -14.54 -6.44
N PRO A 133 -30.01 -14.96 -5.17
CA PRO A 133 -31.17 -15.10 -4.28
C PRO A 133 -31.99 -13.81 -4.20
N GLU A 134 -33.28 -13.92 -3.85
CA GLU A 134 -34.24 -12.80 -3.84
C GLU A 134 -33.74 -11.57 -3.06
N ALA A 135 -33.00 -11.77 -1.97
CA ALA A 135 -32.38 -10.69 -1.18
C ALA A 135 -31.39 -9.81 -1.97
N LEU A 136 -30.91 -10.30 -3.12
CA LEU A 136 -29.95 -9.69 -4.03
C LEU A 136 -30.54 -9.57 -5.45
N ALA A 137 -31.86 -9.39 -5.56
CA ALA A 137 -32.56 -9.28 -6.83
C ALA A 137 -31.87 -8.31 -7.82
N GLY A 138 -31.71 -8.74 -9.07
CA GLY A 138 -31.00 -7.99 -10.12
C GLY A 138 -29.50 -8.29 -10.21
N MET A 139 -28.94 -9.07 -9.28
CA MET A 139 -27.58 -9.59 -9.39
C MET A 139 -27.55 -10.98 -10.03
N LYS A 140 -26.39 -11.35 -10.57
CA LYS A 140 -26.05 -12.69 -11.04
C LYS A 140 -24.96 -13.28 -10.16
N ALA A 141 -24.98 -14.60 -9.94
CA ALA A 141 -23.83 -15.31 -9.42
C ALA A 141 -22.65 -15.14 -10.40
N VAL A 142 -21.45 -14.97 -9.88
CA VAL A 142 -20.26 -14.73 -10.72
C VAL A 142 -19.19 -15.77 -10.47
N THR A 143 -18.62 -16.29 -11.55
CA THR A 143 -17.49 -17.23 -11.51
C THR A 143 -16.31 -16.65 -12.28
N PRO A 144 -15.09 -16.61 -11.69
CA PRO A 144 -13.92 -16.17 -12.41
C PRO A 144 -13.44 -17.32 -13.31
N ARG A 145 -13.06 -17.02 -14.54
CA ARG A 145 -12.52 -18.02 -15.49
C ARG A 145 -11.21 -17.54 -16.07
N ALA A 146 -10.30 -18.48 -16.28
CA ALA A 146 -9.12 -18.24 -17.09
C ALA A 146 -9.54 -17.99 -18.54
N LEU A 147 -8.89 -17.02 -19.18
CA LEU A 147 -9.05 -16.73 -20.61
C LEU A 147 -8.56 -17.88 -21.48
N VAL A 148 -7.52 -18.59 -21.02
CA VAL A 148 -6.94 -19.78 -21.66
C VAL A 148 -7.27 -20.98 -20.77
N PRO A 149 -8.24 -21.85 -21.14
CA PRO A 149 -8.68 -22.96 -20.30
C PRO A 149 -7.57 -23.92 -19.88
N GLU A 150 -6.53 -24.06 -20.70
CA GLU A 150 -5.38 -24.94 -20.47
C GLU A 150 -4.40 -24.37 -19.43
N GLN A 151 -4.56 -23.11 -19.03
CA GLN A 151 -3.83 -22.47 -17.94
C GLN A 151 -4.79 -22.31 -16.76
N PRO A 152 -4.80 -23.26 -15.80
CA PRO A 152 -5.74 -23.21 -14.70
C PRO A 152 -5.55 -21.89 -13.97
N LEU A 153 -6.65 -21.18 -13.71
CA LEU A 153 -6.61 -19.88 -13.04
C LEU A 153 -5.90 -19.97 -11.68
N PHE A 154 -6.00 -21.14 -11.05
CA PHE A 154 -5.58 -21.38 -9.68
C PHE A 154 -4.63 -22.56 -9.53
N ASP A 155 -3.91 -22.98 -10.58
CA ASP A 155 -2.70 -23.80 -10.37
C ASP A 155 -1.55 -22.85 -10.00
N VAL A 156 -1.73 -22.16 -8.88
CA VAL A 156 -0.80 -21.14 -8.36
C VAL A 156 -0.10 -21.74 -7.17
N ASN A 157 1.19 -21.47 -7.05
CA ASN A 157 1.84 -21.78 -5.80
C ASN A 157 1.48 -20.65 -4.83
N GLU A 158 1.69 -19.39 -5.19
CA GLU A 158 1.65 -18.25 -4.26
C GLU A 158 0.47 -17.29 -4.51
N CYS A 159 0.05 -16.57 -3.47
CA CYS A 159 -0.95 -15.49 -3.61
C CYS A 159 -0.51 -14.41 -4.61
N ILE A 160 0.80 -14.23 -4.80
CA ILE A 160 1.36 -13.36 -5.84
C ILE A 160 1.07 -13.85 -7.25
N ASP A 161 1.00 -15.17 -7.48
CA ASP A 161 0.71 -15.70 -8.82
C ASP A 161 -0.75 -15.38 -9.23
N VAL A 162 -1.69 -15.34 -8.26
CA VAL A 162 -3.07 -14.89 -8.52
C VAL A 162 -3.09 -13.43 -8.91
N ALA A 163 -2.36 -12.59 -8.17
CA ALA A 163 -2.17 -11.19 -8.51
C ALA A 163 -1.57 -11.03 -9.91
N ASP A 164 -0.53 -11.78 -10.26
CA ASP A 164 0.09 -11.73 -11.59
C ASP A 164 -0.86 -12.14 -12.71
N ARG A 165 -1.73 -13.14 -12.48
CA ARG A 165 -2.73 -13.58 -13.46
C ARG A 165 -3.83 -12.55 -13.69
N VAL A 166 -4.30 -11.91 -12.61
CA VAL A 166 -5.33 -10.87 -12.68
C VAL A 166 -4.79 -9.56 -13.25
N THR A 167 -3.59 -9.15 -12.85
CA THR A 167 -2.99 -7.86 -13.24
C THR A 167 -2.26 -7.90 -14.58
N GLY A 168 -1.89 -9.11 -15.05
CA GLY A 168 -1.17 -9.33 -16.29
C GLY A 168 0.35 -9.18 -16.12
N SER A 169 1.02 -10.22 -15.61
CA SER A 169 2.46 -10.61 -15.63
C SER A 169 3.58 -9.56 -15.61
N ASN A 170 3.32 -8.29 -15.30
CA ASN A 170 4.30 -7.20 -15.30
C ASN A 170 3.98 -6.12 -14.24
N GLN A 171 3.09 -6.38 -13.29
CA GLN A 171 2.61 -5.38 -12.33
C GLN A 171 3.14 -5.58 -10.91
N THR A 172 4.47 -5.72 -10.83
CA THR A 172 5.20 -5.76 -9.56
C THR A 172 5.54 -4.36 -9.04
N HIS A 173 4.97 -3.29 -9.59
CA HIS A 173 5.37 -1.94 -9.24
C HIS A 173 4.50 -1.45 -8.09
N ALA A 174 5.12 -1.14 -6.95
CA ALA A 174 4.45 -0.33 -5.95
C ALA A 174 4.08 1.03 -6.58
N LEU A 175 2.80 1.38 -6.50
CA LEU A 175 2.26 2.64 -6.96
C LEU A 175 2.01 3.54 -5.76
N TYR A 176 2.59 4.73 -5.80
CA TYR A 176 2.44 5.73 -4.75
C TYR A 176 1.58 6.88 -5.28
N GLN A 177 0.64 7.33 -4.47
CA GLN A 177 -0.24 8.44 -4.83
C GLN A 177 0.32 9.73 -4.24
N GLY A 178 0.63 10.72 -5.09
CA GLY A 178 1.00 12.08 -4.67
C GLY A 178 -0.18 12.84 -4.06
N PRO A 179 0.07 14.05 -3.50
CA PRO A 179 -1.01 15.01 -3.30
C PRO A 179 -1.80 15.17 -4.61
N GLU A 180 -3.07 15.61 -4.52
CA GLU A 180 -4.10 15.44 -5.56
C GLU A 180 -3.69 15.87 -6.99
N ASP A 181 -2.64 16.67 -7.18
CA ASP A 181 -2.17 17.16 -8.48
C ASP A 181 -0.88 16.50 -9.06
N ASP A 182 -0.13 15.68 -8.30
CA ASP A 182 1.13 15.10 -8.80
C ASP A 182 0.91 13.76 -9.54
N ALA A 183 1.47 13.60 -10.75
CA ALA A 183 1.45 12.33 -11.48
C ALA A 183 1.99 11.19 -10.58
N PRO A 184 1.40 9.98 -10.58
CA PRO A 184 1.96 8.88 -9.83
C PRO A 184 3.24 8.53 -10.53
N THR A 185 4.29 8.65 -9.76
CA THR A 185 5.58 8.15 -10.11
C THR A 185 5.54 6.64 -9.85
N SER A 186 6.06 5.86 -10.78
CA SER A 186 6.07 4.40 -10.72
C SER A 186 7.45 3.90 -11.05
N ARG A 187 7.86 2.79 -10.44
CA ARG A 187 9.14 2.19 -10.74
C ARG A 187 9.04 0.70 -11.01
N ARG A 188 9.76 0.22 -12.03
CA ARG A 188 9.91 -1.19 -12.33
C ARG A 188 10.67 -1.90 -11.23
N GLN A 189 9.93 -2.64 -10.40
CA GLN A 189 10.53 -3.55 -9.45
C GLN A 189 10.83 -4.87 -10.14
N SER A 190 12.01 -5.44 -9.87
CA SER A 190 12.23 -6.85 -10.14
C SER A 190 11.17 -7.65 -9.41
N THR A 191 10.56 -8.62 -10.09
CA THR A 191 9.72 -9.62 -9.46
C THR A 191 10.50 -10.18 -8.25
N TYR A 192 9.94 -10.05 -7.04
CA TYR A 192 10.46 -10.63 -5.80
C TYR A 192 11.61 -9.93 -5.05
N ALA A 193 11.96 -8.67 -5.36
CA ALA A 193 12.98 -7.96 -4.58
C ALA A 193 12.44 -7.44 -3.23
N LEU A 194 12.25 -8.33 -2.25
CA LEU A 194 11.86 -7.96 -0.87
C LEU A 194 12.80 -6.90 -0.25
N GLY A 195 14.06 -6.84 -0.69
CA GLY A 195 15.00 -5.77 -0.31
C GLY A 195 14.50 -4.37 -0.65
N GLU A 196 13.86 -4.17 -1.80
CA GLU A 196 13.31 -2.87 -2.21
C GLU A 196 12.11 -2.49 -1.34
N LEU A 197 11.24 -3.46 -1.03
CA LEU A 197 10.10 -3.27 -0.14
C LEU A 197 10.53 -2.88 1.28
N ASN A 198 11.65 -3.43 1.75
CA ASN A 198 12.23 -3.04 3.03
C ASN A 198 12.73 -1.59 3.02
N ALA A 199 13.32 -1.13 1.93
CA ALA A 199 13.74 0.26 1.85
C ALA A 199 12.57 1.24 1.82
N ILE A 200 11.48 0.89 1.14
CA ILE A 200 10.23 1.65 1.20
C ILE A 200 9.76 1.77 2.65
N ALA A 201 9.76 0.66 3.39
CA ALA A 201 9.35 0.64 4.79
C ALA A 201 10.23 1.53 5.67
N GLU A 202 11.55 1.51 5.46
CA GLU A 202 12.49 2.37 6.19
C GLU A 202 12.27 3.84 5.84
N GLN A 203 12.07 4.20 4.57
CA GLN A 203 11.75 5.57 4.17
C GLN A 203 10.42 6.04 4.79
N LEU A 204 9.43 5.15 4.80
CA LEU A 204 8.15 5.35 5.48
C LEU A 204 8.26 5.31 7.00
N ALA A 205 9.35 4.84 7.59
CA ALA A 205 9.59 4.93 9.03
C ALA A 205 10.32 6.23 9.37
N ASP A 206 11.43 6.50 8.68
CA ASP A 206 12.42 7.51 9.05
C ASP A 206 12.01 8.94 8.68
N ASN A 207 11.21 9.14 7.63
CA ASN A 207 10.96 10.48 7.07
C ASN A 207 9.54 10.98 7.31
N ALA A 208 9.30 11.75 8.37
CA ALA A 208 7.97 12.32 8.67
C ALA A 208 7.32 13.03 7.46
N ASP A 209 8.13 13.65 6.59
CA ASP A 209 7.71 14.36 5.37
C ASP A 209 7.79 13.50 4.10
N VAL A 210 7.72 12.18 4.22
CA VAL A 210 7.77 11.27 3.07
C VAL A 210 6.72 11.63 2.02
N THR A 211 7.21 11.73 0.79
CA THR A 211 6.43 11.92 -0.44
C THR A 211 6.61 10.70 -1.35
N PRO A 212 5.68 10.45 -2.29
CA PRO A 212 5.88 9.44 -3.32
C PRO A 212 7.20 9.57 -4.06
N GLN A 213 7.57 10.80 -4.42
CA GLN A 213 8.83 11.07 -5.10
C GLN A 213 10.03 10.69 -4.24
N SER A 214 10.02 10.99 -2.94
CA SER A 214 11.12 10.57 -2.05
C SER A 214 11.23 9.06 -1.91
N ILE A 215 10.11 8.33 -1.93
CA ILE A 215 10.12 6.86 -1.88
C ILE A 215 10.75 6.32 -3.17
N ILE A 216 10.35 6.87 -4.32
CA ILE A 216 10.84 6.42 -5.62
C ILE A 216 12.29 6.78 -5.82
N THR A 217 12.72 7.99 -5.43
CA THR A 217 14.14 8.36 -5.43
C THR A 217 14.94 7.41 -4.54
N ALA A 218 14.44 7.06 -3.35
CA ALA A 218 15.12 6.10 -2.49
C ALA A 218 15.15 4.68 -3.08
N GLN A 219 14.11 4.28 -3.82
CA GLN A 219 14.16 3.05 -4.60
C GLN A 219 15.20 3.18 -5.72
N ASP A 220 15.19 4.29 -6.47
CA ASP A 220 16.11 4.62 -7.55
C ASP A 220 17.56 4.44 -7.12
N GLU A 221 17.93 5.02 -6.00
CA GLU A 221 19.23 4.91 -5.37
C GLU A 221 19.65 3.47 -4.99
N LEU A 222 18.70 2.53 -4.91
CA LEU A 222 18.96 1.11 -4.61
C LEU A 222 19.13 0.24 -5.83
N THR A 223 18.70 0.68 -7.02
CA THR A 223 18.81 -0.19 -8.20
C THR A 223 19.34 0.52 -9.44
N GLU A 224 19.53 1.84 -9.42
CA GLU A 224 20.27 2.51 -10.48
C GLU A 224 21.72 2.04 -10.43
N GLU A 225 21.99 1.13 -11.35
CA GLU A 225 23.33 0.82 -11.77
C GLU A 225 23.87 1.99 -12.59
N ASP A 226 24.25 3.10 -11.94
CA ASP A 226 25.04 4.12 -12.62
C ASP A 226 26.37 3.45 -13.07
N GLU A 227 26.46 3.14 -14.36
CA GLU A 227 27.61 2.48 -14.95
C GLU A 227 28.87 3.34 -14.88
N GLU A 228 28.71 4.66 -14.71
CA GLU A 228 29.79 5.63 -14.59
C GLU A 228 30.14 5.95 -13.13
N ALA A 229 29.22 5.72 -12.18
CA ALA A 229 29.47 5.95 -10.75
C ALA A 229 30.60 5.09 -10.20
N SER A 230 31.29 5.65 -9.19
CA SER A 230 32.13 4.88 -8.30
C SER A 230 31.33 3.74 -7.66
N THR A 231 31.74 2.53 -7.96
CA THR A 231 31.27 1.28 -7.35
C THR A 231 31.51 1.23 -5.84
N LEU A 232 32.44 2.02 -5.32
CA LEU A 232 32.75 2.10 -3.90
C LEU A 232 32.51 3.53 -3.40
N ARG A 233 31.36 3.79 -2.77
CA ARG A 233 30.99 5.12 -2.26
C ARG A 233 30.37 5.06 -0.87
N PHE A 234 31.18 5.32 0.15
CA PHE A 234 30.74 5.44 1.55
C PHE A 234 31.77 6.21 2.38
N SER A 235 31.39 6.62 3.58
CA SER A 235 32.28 7.18 4.59
C SER A 235 32.31 6.27 5.81
N PHE A 236 33.50 6.03 6.36
CA PHE A 236 33.66 5.28 7.60
C PHE A 236 34.66 6.01 8.51
N ARG A 237 34.17 6.46 9.67
CA ARG A 237 34.89 7.44 10.52
C ARG A 237 35.27 8.65 9.65
N ASP A 238 36.49 9.17 9.77
CA ASP A 238 36.95 10.33 9.00
C ASP A 238 37.49 9.98 7.60
N VAL A 239 37.27 8.74 7.12
CA VAL A 239 37.73 8.28 5.80
C VAL A 239 36.57 8.19 4.82
N ALA A 240 36.62 9.01 3.78
CA ALA A 240 35.73 8.89 2.63
C ALA A 240 36.32 7.93 1.59
N VAL A 241 35.51 6.98 1.14
CA VAL A 241 35.81 6.06 0.04
C VAL A 241 34.90 6.45 -1.13
N ASP A 242 35.51 6.88 -2.23
CA ASP A 242 34.83 7.19 -3.49
C ASP A 242 35.76 6.75 -4.64
N THR A 243 35.61 5.51 -5.10
CA THR A 243 36.52 4.92 -6.10
C THR A 243 35.90 3.71 -6.80
N ASN A 244 36.47 3.33 -7.95
CA ASN A 244 36.14 2.08 -8.65
C ASN A 244 37.14 0.95 -8.36
N ASN A 245 38.15 1.20 -7.53
CA ASN A 245 39.27 0.29 -7.33
C ASN A 245 39.33 -0.19 -5.87
N LYS A 246 39.16 -1.51 -5.67
CA LYS A 246 39.21 -2.14 -4.33
C LYS A 246 40.55 -1.92 -3.64
N GLN A 247 41.67 -1.88 -4.37
CA GLN A 247 42.98 -1.61 -3.80
C GLN A 247 43.10 -0.16 -3.28
N HIS A 248 42.53 0.82 -4.01
CA HIS A 248 42.47 2.20 -3.55
C HIS A 248 41.59 2.34 -2.30
N ALA A 249 40.41 1.71 -2.28
CA ALA A 249 39.55 1.69 -1.09
C ALA A 249 40.25 1.02 0.11
N SER A 250 40.92 -0.12 -0.10
CA SER A 250 41.70 -0.79 0.95
C SER A 250 42.81 0.11 1.50
N THR A 251 43.47 0.86 0.63
CA THR A 251 44.52 1.81 1.02
C THR A 251 43.96 2.97 1.82
N ALA A 252 42.83 3.54 1.40
CA ALA A 252 42.14 4.61 2.13
C ALA A 252 41.72 4.15 3.54
N LEU A 253 41.16 2.94 3.64
CA LEU A 253 40.69 2.37 4.91
C LEU A 253 41.81 1.92 5.85
N ALA A 254 43.07 1.89 5.40
CA ALA A 254 44.17 1.34 6.18
C ALA A 254 44.41 2.06 7.52
N GLN A 255 44.07 3.35 7.60
CA GLN A 255 44.21 4.14 8.82
C GLN A 255 43.16 3.80 9.89
N VAL A 256 41.97 3.36 9.48
CA VAL A 256 40.82 3.12 10.36
C VAL A 256 40.53 1.64 10.59
N ILE A 257 41.02 0.76 9.71
CA ILE A 257 40.93 -0.70 9.80
C ILE A 257 42.33 -1.25 9.56
N PRO A 258 43.18 -1.43 10.58
CA PRO A 258 44.59 -1.76 10.37
C PRO A 258 44.82 -3.18 9.81
N ILE A 259 43.87 -4.10 10.01
CA ILE A 259 43.97 -5.52 9.62
C ILE A 259 43.73 -5.67 8.09
N PRO A 260 44.76 -5.99 7.28
CA PRO A 260 44.62 -6.02 5.82
C PRO A 260 43.62 -7.04 5.30
N ARG A 261 43.57 -8.23 5.91
CA ARG A 261 42.64 -9.30 5.52
C ARG A 261 41.18 -8.94 5.81
N LEU A 262 40.92 -8.27 6.93
CA LEU A 262 39.59 -7.73 7.24
C LEU A 262 39.17 -6.65 6.23
N ARG A 263 40.09 -5.75 5.82
CA ARG A 263 39.78 -4.79 4.75
C ARG A 263 39.40 -5.53 3.46
N LEU A 264 40.16 -6.54 3.07
CA LEU A 264 39.83 -7.33 1.88
C LEU A 264 38.48 -8.04 1.99
N ALA A 265 38.16 -8.63 3.15
CA ALA A 265 36.87 -9.27 3.41
C ALA A 265 35.71 -8.24 3.37
N LEU A 266 35.86 -7.08 4.02
CA LEU A 266 34.90 -5.99 3.97
C LEU A 266 34.63 -5.51 2.54
N LEU A 267 35.70 -5.36 1.75
CA LEU A 267 35.61 -4.97 0.34
C LEU A 267 35.14 -6.13 -0.56
N ARG A 268 35.06 -7.36 -0.05
CA ARG A 268 34.35 -8.47 -0.71
C ARG A 268 32.86 -8.45 -0.35
N GLU A 269 32.51 -8.11 0.88
CA GLU A 269 31.12 -8.02 1.35
C GLU A 269 30.38 -6.78 0.85
N ILE A 270 30.89 -5.59 1.16
CA ILE A 270 30.30 -4.32 0.68
C ILE A 270 30.35 -4.26 -0.86
N PHE A 271 31.32 -4.92 -1.50
CA PHE A 271 31.56 -4.85 -2.96
C PHE A 271 31.53 -6.18 -3.70
N GLY A 272 30.81 -7.15 -3.14
CA GLY A 272 30.28 -8.27 -3.92
C GLY A 272 29.39 -7.71 -5.02
N ASP A 273 28.94 -8.56 -5.94
CA ASP A 273 28.02 -8.09 -6.99
C ASP A 273 26.70 -7.55 -6.39
N THR A 274 26.38 -7.90 -5.15
CA THR A 274 25.12 -7.59 -4.47
C THR A 274 24.90 -6.09 -4.18
N TYR A 275 25.89 -5.35 -3.66
CA TYR A 275 25.72 -3.95 -3.19
C TYR A 275 26.63 -2.94 -3.87
N ARG A 276 27.36 -3.36 -4.90
CA ARG A 276 28.38 -2.56 -5.60
C ARG A 276 27.88 -1.23 -6.14
N LYS A 277 26.60 -1.06 -6.46
CA LYS A 277 26.09 0.19 -7.04
C LYS A 277 25.02 0.85 -6.16
N GLN A 278 25.05 0.57 -4.85
CA GLN A 278 24.04 1.03 -3.89
C GLN A 278 24.70 1.86 -2.77
N PRO A 279 25.10 3.12 -3.02
CA PRO A 279 25.86 3.93 -2.06
C PRO A 279 25.14 4.09 -0.71
N VAL A 280 23.82 4.16 -0.71
CA VAL A 280 23.01 4.25 0.51
C VAL A 280 23.15 2.98 1.36
N VAL A 281 23.12 1.79 0.74
CA VAL A 281 23.33 0.51 1.43
C VAL A 281 24.77 0.38 1.91
N GLN A 282 25.74 0.76 1.08
CA GLN A 282 27.16 0.77 1.46
C GLN A 282 27.42 1.64 2.69
N GLN A 283 26.84 2.85 2.73
CA GLN A 283 26.94 3.74 3.89
C GLN A 283 26.30 3.12 5.14
N ARG A 284 25.17 2.44 5.00
CA ARG A 284 24.53 1.75 6.13
C ARG A 284 25.40 0.62 6.69
N LEU A 285 25.97 -0.22 5.82
CA LEU A 285 26.90 -1.28 6.23
C LEU A 285 28.15 -0.69 6.90
N ALA A 286 28.68 0.43 6.37
CA ALA A 286 29.77 1.15 7.00
C ALA A 286 29.42 1.64 8.41
N ASN A 287 28.18 2.11 8.64
CA ASN A 287 27.74 2.53 9.97
C ASN A 287 27.69 1.35 10.97
N LEU A 288 27.39 0.12 10.50
CA LEU A 288 27.40 -1.09 11.33
C LEU A 288 28.82 -1.60 11.65
N LEU A 289 29.83 -1.13 10.92
CA LEU A 289 31.20 -1.63 11.05
C LEU A 289 31.90 -1.15 12.33
N GLY A 290 31.50 -0.01 12.90
CA GLY A 290 32.12 0.53 14.13
C GLY A 290 32.09 -0.48 15.29
N PRO A 291 30.90 -0.92 15.73
CA PRO A 291 30.76 -1.94 16.77
C PRO A 291 31.46 -3.27 16.43
N PHE A 292 31.49 -3.67 15.16
CA PHE A 292 32.18 -4.88 14.72
C PHE A 292 33.68 -4.79 14.97
N LEU A 293 34.31 -3.68 14.58
CA LEU A 293 35.74 -3.47 14.80
C LEU A 293 36.06 -3.45 16.29
N ASP A 294 35.25 -2.78 17.10
CA ASP A 294 35.48 -2.69 18.54
C ASP A 294 35.45 -4.09 19.21
N ALA A 295 34.61 -5.00 18.70
CA ALA A 295 34.54 -6.38 19.18
C ALA A 295 35.69 -7.28 18.69
N HIS A 296 36.18 -7.07 17.46
CA HIS A 296 37.05 -8.03 16.78
C HIS A 296 38.49 -7.56 16.51
N LEU A 297 38.82 -6.28 16.76
CA LEU A 297 40.17 -5.76 16.51
C LEU A 297 41.27 -6.49 17.29
N ALA A 298 40.93 -7.11 18.42
CA ALA A 298 41.85 -7.86 19.28
C ALA A 298 42.03 -9.34 18.89
N ASP A 299 41.20 -9.87 17.98
CA ASP A 299 41.13 -11.31 17.69
C ASP A 299 42.36 -11.88 16.94
N GLY A 300 43.31 -11.03 16.56
CA GLY A 300 44.53 -11.44 15.87
C GLY A 300 44.33 -11.72 14.37
N GLU A 301 45.20 -12.56 13.80
CA GLU A 301 45.12 -12.91 12.38
C GLU A 301 44.07 -14.00 12.13
N ARG A 302 43.06 -13.67 11.33
CA ARG A 302 42.15 -14.61 10.67
C ARG A 302 42.44 -14.61 9.17
N ASP A 303 42.00 -15.63 8.45
CA ASP A 303 42.01 -15.56 6.99
C ASP A 303 40.89 -14.64 6.45
N VAL A 304 40.82 -14.46 5.12
CA VAL A 304 39.84 -13.54 4.52
C VAL A 304 38.42 -14.11 4.59
N ASP A 305 38.28 -15.43 4.49
CA ASP A 305 36.97 -16.09 4.40
C ASP A 305 36.33 -16.19 5.79
N GLU A 306 37.13 -16.42 6.84
CA GLU A 306 36.70 -16.31 8.25
C GLU A 306 36.24 -14.90 8.60
N TRP A 307 36.96 -13.87 8.13
CA TRP A 307 36.51 -12.47 8.31
C TRP A 307 35.22 -12.20 7.55
N GLN A 308 35.06 -12.80 6.37
CA GLN A 308 33.86 -12.64 5.55
C GLN A 308 32.64 -13.22 6.26
N GLU A 309 32.71 -14.47 6.75
CA GLU A 309 31.61 -15.11 7.49
C GLU A 309 31.17 -14.28 8.71
N LEU A 310 32.14 -13.74 9.47
CA LEU A 310 31.84 -12.87 10.61
C LEU A 310 31.16 -11.56 10.20
N LEU A 311 31.63 -10.93 9.12
CA LEU A 311 31.03 -9.70 8.59
C LEU A 311 29.61 -9.95 8.06
N GLU A 312 29.40 -11.05 7.32
CA GLU A 312 28.08 -11.47 6.83
C GLU A 312 27.10 -11.64 7.99
N ALA A 313 27.50 -12.40 9.02
CA ALA A 313 26.67 -12.64 10.20
C ALA A 313 26.36 -11.34 10.98
N HIS A 314 27.37 -10.47 11.14
CA HIS A 314 27.22 -9.18 11.82
C HIS A 314 26.30 -8.24 11.04
N PHE A 315 26.51 -8.08 9.74
CA PHE A 315 25.69 -7.23 8.89
C PHE A 315 24.26 -7.74 8.77
N ALA A 316 24.06 -9.05 8.64
CA ALA A 316 22.71 -9.63 8.66
C ALA A 316 22.00 -9.30 9.97
N THR A 317 22.69 -9.43 11.12
CA THR A 317 22.14 -9.11 12.44
C THR A 317 21.84 -7.62 12.59
N GLY A 318 22.79 -6.74 12.24
CA GLY A 318 22.61 -5.30 12.34
C GLY A 318 21.49 -4.77 11.43
N GLN A 319 21.36 -5.32 10.21
CA GLN A 319 20.25 -4.97 9.31
C GLN A 319 18.90 -5.42 9.87
N ARG A 320 18.81 -6.63 10.44
CA ARG A 320 17.58 -7.10 11.11
C ARG A 320 17.17 -6.16 12.24
N GLN A 321 18.13 -5.77 13.08
CA GLN A 321 17.87 -4.87 14.19
C GLN A 321 17.43 -3.49 13.69
N ALA A 322 18.14 -2.90 12.73
CA ALA A 322 17.78 -1.60 12.16
C ALA A 322 16.36 -1.60 11.58
N ARG A 323 15.95 -2.68 10.90
CA ARG A 323 14.59 -2.84 10.39
C ARG A 323 13.54 -2.95 11.50
N ALA A 324 13.84 -3.71 12.54
CA ALA A 324 12.95 -3.83 13.71
C ALA A 324 12.76 -2.47 14.40
N GLU A 325 13.84 -1.71 14.60
CA GLU A 325 13.80 -0.37 15.19
C GLU A 325 13.07 0.65 14.30
N ALA A 326 13.27 0.61 12.98
CA ALA A 326 12.51 1.44 12.04
C ALA A 326 11.02 1.11 12.08
N THR A 327 10.67 -0.18 12.06
CA THR A 327 9.29 -0.65 12.19
C THR A 327 8.66 -0.20 13.51
N GLU A 328 9.39 -0.32 14.62
CA GLU A 328 8.91 0.11 15.93
C GLU A 328 8.64 1.62 15.95
N ARG A 329 9.59 2.44 15.47
CA ARG A 329 9.41 3.89 15.36
C ARG A 329 8.19 4.25 14.50
N TYR A 330 8.00 3.53 13.39
CA TYR A 330 6.84 3.71 12.52
C TYR A 330 5.51 3.47 13.25
N LEU A 331 5.43 2.36 14.00
CA LEU A 331 4.22 1.97 14.74
C LEU A 331 3.97 2.82 16.00
N GLN A 332 4.98 3.50 16.51
CA GLN A 332 4.87 4.40 17.67
C GLN A 332 4.31 5.80 17.32
N HIS A 333 4.14 6.12 16.03
CA HIS A 333 3.49 7.38 15.64
C HIS A 333 2.05 7.45 16.14
N ASP A 334 1.59 8.67 16.40
CA ASP A 334 0.17 8.92 16.67
C ASP A 334 -0.71 8.38 15.52
N PRO A 335 -1.80 7.66 15.79
CA PRO A 335 -2.63 7.06 14.73
C PRO A 335 -3.19 8.05 13.71
N GLU A 336 -3.48 9.30 14.10
CA GLU A 336 -3.97 10.33 13.19
C GLU A 336 -2.84 10.84 12.28
N GLN A 337 -1.65 11.04 12.85
CA GLN A 337 -0.46 11.37 12.06
C GLN A 337 -0.11 10.26 11.07
N LEU A 338 -0.15 9.00 11.52
CA LEU A 338 0.11 7.84 10.67
C LEU A 338 -0.91 7.74 9.55
N SER A 339 -2.20 7.89 9.85
CA SER A 339 -3.27 7.88 8.85
C SER A 339 -3.12 9.01 7.83
N THR A 340 -2.80 10.24 8.29
CA THR A 340 -2.55 11.39 7.41
C THR A 340 -1.37 11.14 6.48
N ARG A 341 -0.27 10.62 7.01
CA ARG A 341 0.92 10.24 6.26
C ARG A 341 0.60 9.14 5.25
N SER A 342 -0.08 8.07 5.68
CA SER A 342 -0.49 6.96 4.83
C SER A 342 -1.41 7.40 3.69
N ARG A 343 -2.33 8.34 3.95
CA ARG A 343 -3.19 8.94 2.92
C ARG A 343 -2.37 9.72 1.88
N ARG A 344 -1.39 10.50 2.33
CA ARG A 344 -0.54 11.33 1.45
C ARG A 344 0.25 10.52 0.44
N VAL A 345 0.57 9.26 0.74
CA VAL A 345 1.36 8.38 -0.16
C VAL A 345 0.55 7.20 -0.73
N GLY A 346 -0.69 7.00 -0.29
CA GLY A 346 -1.56 5.90 -0.74
C GLY A 346 -1.17 4.51 -0.21
N VAL A 347 -0.76 4.39 1.06
CA VAL A 347 -0.38 3.11 1.69
C VAL A 347 -1.31 2.73 2.85
N ASN A 348 -1.15 1.52 3.41
CA ASN A 348 -1.92 0.97 4.52
C ASN A 348 -3.43 0.99 4.25
N THR A 349 -4.22 1.56 5.17
CA THR A 349 -5.67 1.68 5.06
C THR A 349 -6.13 2.60 3.93
N HIS A 350 -5.19 3.33 3.32
CA HIS A 350 -5.43 4.24 2.18
C HIS A 350 -4.86 3.68 0.87
N ALA A 351 -4.31 2.46 0.86
CA ALA A 351 -4.01 1.75 -0.38
C ALA A 351 -5.34 1.46 -1.11
N ARG A 352 -5.42 1.85 -2.38
CA ARG A 352 -6.66 1.79 -3.19
C ARG A 352 -6.39 1.31 -4.62
N PRO A 353 -6.05 0.03 -4.82
CA PRO A 353 -5.93 -0.57 -6.14
C PRO A 353 -7.25 -0.52 -6.92
N GLU A 354 -7.14 -0.28 -8.22
CA GLU A 354 -8.23 -0.33 -9.19
C GLU A 354 -8.44 -1.76 -9.72
N VAL A 355 -9.50 -1.98 -10.50
CA VAL A 355 -9.72 -3.28 -11.16
C VAL A 355 -8.54 -3.60 -12.08
N GLY A 356 -7.96 -4.81 -11.93
CA GLY A 356 -6.75 -5.22 -12.63
C GLY A 356 -5.44 -4.77 -11.98
N GLU A 357 -5.49 -4.24 -10.76
CA GLU A 357 -4.35 -4.01 -9.86
C GLU A 357 -4.44 -4.95 -8.64
N SER A 358 -3.52 -4.85 -7.68
CA SER A 358 -3.55 -5.67 -6.47
C SER A 358 -3.13 -4.92 -5.21
N TYR A 359 -3.57 -5.43 -4.08
CA TYR A 359 -2.96 -5.14 -2.78
C TYR A 359 -1.73 -6.03 -2.60
N ALA A 360 -0.69 -5.48 -1.99
CA ALA A 360 0.39 -6.25 -1.37
C ALA A 360 0.57 -5.78 0.06
N ILE A 361 0.49 -6.68 1.03
CA ILE A 361 0.90 -6.41 2.40
C ILE A 361 2.19 -7.15 2.68
N VAL A 362 3.21 -6.44 3.15
CA VAL A 362 4.58 -6.95 3.29
C VAL A 362 5.07 -6.70 4.70
N GLY A 363 5.88 -7.61 5.22
CA GLY A 363 6.50 -7.46 6.54
C GLY A 363 7.68 -6.52 6.47
N THR A 364 7.71 -5.51 7.32
CA THR A 364 8.81 -4.54 7.41
C THR A 364 9.90 -4.98 8.39
N ARG A 365 9.70 -6.09 9.09
CA ARG A 365 10.70 -6.73 9.95
C ARG A 365 10.70 -8.23 9.76
N GLU A 366 11.76 -8.87 10.24
CA GLU A 366 11.80 -10.32 10.30
C GLU A 366 10.82 -10.86 11.35
N ARG A 367 10.35 -12.07 11.07
CA ARG A 367 9.55 -12.87 11.99
C ARG A 367 10.48 -13.55 12.98
N THR A 368 10.11 -13.55 14.24
CA THR A 368 10.76 -14.41 15.22
C THR A 368 10.36 -15.87 14.99
N ALA A 369 11.15 -16.82 15.48
CA ALA A 369 10.84 -18.25 15.34
C ALA A 369 9.48 -18.65 15.94
N ASP A 370 9.00 -17.90 16.93
CA ASP A 370 7.74 -18.16 17.65
C ASP A 370 6.51 -17.50 16.97
N GLU A 371 6.74 -16.63 15.98
CA GLU A 371 5.70 -15.90 15.28
C GLU A 371 5.13 -16.70 14.10
N LYS A 372 3.82 -16.97 14.16
CA LYS A 372 3.06 -17.53 13.03
C LYS A 372 2.58 -16.44 12.07
N LEU A 373 3.45 -15.49 11.75
CA LEU A 373 3.16 -14.40 10.83
C LEU A 373 3.58 -14.78 9.41
N TRP A 374 3.01 -14.12 8.41
CA TRP A 374 3.45 -14.19 7.02
C TRP A 374 4.51 -13.12 6.75
N SER A 375 5.36 -13.37 5.75
CA SER A 375 6.28 -12.35 5.24
C SER A 375 5.58 -11.40 4.27
N PHE A 376 4.55 -11.86 3.57
CA PHE A 376 3.74 -11.06 2.66
C PHE A 376 2.39 -11.73 2.38
N HIS A 377 1.45 -10.98 1.82
CA HIS A 377 0.20 -11.46 1.25
C HIS A 377 -0.27 -10.54 0.11
N PHE A 378 -0.90 -11.11 -0.92
CA PHE A 378 -1.37 -10.39 -2.10
C PHE A 378 -2.85 -10.68 -2.36
N ALA A 379 -3.56 -9.67 -2.85
CA ALA A 379 -4.98 -9.80 -3.19
C ALA A 379 -5.31 -8.96 -4.42
N ALA A 380 -5.77 -9.62 -5.48
CA ALA A 380 -5.98 -8.97 -6.76
C ALA A 380 -7.39 -8.37 -6.87
N VAL A 381 -7.52 -7.11 -7.27
CA VAL A 381 -8.84 -6.47 -7.39
C VAL A 381 -9.47 -6.80 -8.73
N ILE A 382 -10.63 -7.43 -8.69
CA ILE A 382 -11.38 -7.90 -9.87
C ILE A 382 -12.68 -7.13 -10.12
N ALA A 383 -13.20 -6.42 -9.12
CA ALA A 383 -14.35 -5.53 -9.26
C ALA A 383 -14.29 -4.40 -8.22
N ARG A 384 -14.97 -3.29 -8.49
CA ARG A 384 -15.09 -2.14 -7.57
C ARG A 384 -16.47 -1.51 -7.63
N ASP A 385 -16.88 -0.97 -6.48
CA ASP A 385 -18.12 -0.24 -6.30
C ASP A 385 -17.89 0.93 -5.34
N GLY A 386 -17.66 2.11 -5.91
CA GLY A 386 -17.19 3.27 -5.17
C GLY A 386 -15.88 2.97 -4.42
N GLU A 387 -15.98 2.99 -3.10
CA GLU A 387 -14.86 2.77 -2.18
C GLU A 387 -14.62 1.30 -1.85
N ASP A 388 -15.57 0.41 -2.16
CA ASP A 388 -15.44 -1.02 -1.90
C ASP A 388 -14.76 -1.71 -3.09
N SER A 389 -13.87 -2.64 -2.79
CA SER A 389 -13.16 -3.46 -3.75
C SER A 389 -13.41 -4.94 -3.47
N LEU A 390 -13.57 -5.70 -4.55
CA LEU A 390 -13.68 -7.15 -4.52
C LEU A 390 -12.34 -7.75 -4.92
N THR A 391 -11.75 -8.55 -4.04
CA THR A 391 -10.48 -9.23 -4.26
C THR A 391 -10.67 -10.70 -4.62
N LEU A 392 -9.76 -11.20 -5.45
CA LEU A 392 -9.55 -12.63 -5.69
C LEU A 392 -8.23 -13.04 -5.02
N GLU A 393 -8.31 -14.03 -4.13
CA GLU A 393 -7.24 -14.46 -3.24
C GLU A 393 -7.03 -15.97 -3.27
N ASN A 394 -5.85 -16.43 -2.87
CA ASN A 394 -5.50 -17.85 -2.69
C ASN A 394 -5.51 -18.21 -1.19
N TYR A 395 -5.83 -19.46 -0.86
CA TYR A 395 -5.86 -19.91 0.54
C TYR A 395 -4.48 -20.02 1.17
N ASN A 396 -4.42 -19.82 2.48
CA ASN A 396 -3.20 -20.08 3.25
C ASN A 396 -2.91 -21.59 3.32
N ARG A 397 -1.65 -21.98 3.05
CA ARG A 397 -1.22 -23.35 2.73
C ARG A 397 -1.02 -24.30 3.90
N GLU A 398 -1.81 -24.24 4.96
CA GLU A 398 -1.64 -25.17 6.08
C GLU A 398 -1.97 -26.64 5.71
N LYS A 399 -2.57 -26.89 4.53
CA LYS A 399 -3.04 -28.21 4.08
C LYS A 399 -2.16 -28.91 3.01
N GLY A 400 -0.97 -28.40 2.70
CA GLY A 400 -0.13 -28.95 1.63
C GLY A 400 -0.68 -28.67 0.21
N SER A 401 -0.30 -29.47 -0.79
CA SER A 401 -0.56 -29.20 -2.22
C SER A 401 -2.05 -29.14 -2.62
N ALA A 402 -2.97 -29.55 -1.75
CA ALA A 402 -4.40 -29.37 -1.98
C ALA A 402 -4.82 -27.89 -1.90
N GLY A 403 -4.14 -27.11 -1.04
CA GLY A 403 -4.41 -25.68 -0.86
C GLY A 403 -3.99 -24.83 -2.06
N ASP A 404 -3.07 -25.32 -2.89
CA ASP A 404 -2.56 -24.61 -4.08
C ASP A 404 -3.67 -24.33 -5.09
N THR A 405 -4.76 -25.12 -5.07
CA THR A 405 -5.93 -24.96 -5.94
C THR A 405 -7.10 -24.22 -5.31
N GLU A 406 -7.03 -23.92 -4.02
CA GLU A 406 -8.11 -23.25 -3.29
C GLU A 406 -7.97 -21.74 -3.45
N TRP A 407 -9.06 -21.08 -3.83
CA TRP A 407 -9.16 -19.62 -3.99
C TRP A 407 -10.48 -19.13 -3.42
N TYR A 408 -10.55 -17.85 -3.08
CA TYR A 408 -11.75 -17.23 -2.54
C TYR A 408 -11.89 -15.77 -2.95
N PHE A 409 -13.07 -15.22 -2.73
CA PHE A 409 -13.36 -13.80 -2.84
C PHE A 409 -13.40 -13.14 -1.48
N ASP A 410 -12.94 -11.90 -1.42
CA ASP A 410 -13.16 -11.05 -0.27
C ASP A 410 -13.51 -9.62 -0.63
N MET A 411 -14.14 -8.90 0.30
CA MET A 411 -14.51 -7.50 0.13
C MET A 411 -13.69 -6.63 1.05
N GLN A 412 -13.03 -5.63 0.47
CA GLN A 412 -12.25 -4.64 1.20
C GLN A 412 -12.93 -3.28 1.02
N GLY A 413 -13.32 -2.67 2.14
CA GLY A 413 -13.73 -1.27 2.21
C GLY A 413 -12.56 -0.41 2.70
N PRO A 414 -12.72 0.90 2.90
CA PRO A 414 -11.65 1.71 3.50
C PRO A 414 -11.53 1.60 5.04
N GLU A 415 -10.48 2.20 5.60
CA GLU A 415 -10.08 2.19 7.03
C GLU A 415 -10.23 0.82 7.70
N ALA A 416 -11.15 0.66 8.67
CA ALA A 416 -11.30 -0.56 9.46
C ALA A 416 -11.74 -1.78 8.65
N GLN A 417 -12.30 -1.56 7.44
CA GLN A 417 -12.66 -2.63 6.51
C GLN A 417 -11.62 -2.82 5.39
N SER A 418 -10.46 -2.15 5.49
CA SER A 418 -9.40 -2.26 4.50
C SER A 418 -8.64 -3.56 4.61
N PHE A 419 -8.05 -3.94 3.48
CA PHE A 419 -7.11 -5.06 3.39
C PHE A 419 -6.00 -4.96 4.44
N HIS A 420 -5.48 -3.75 4.66
CA HIS A 420 -4.50 -3.49 5.71
C HIS A 420 -5.06 -3.78 7.10
N ALA A 421 -6.23 -3.22 7.44
CA ALA A 421 -6.82 -3.44 8.77
C ALA A 421 -7.09 -4.93 9.05
N LYS A 422 -7.50 -5.69 8.02
CA LYS A 422 -7.73 -7.13 8.11
C LYS A 422 -6.43 -7.94 8.31
N HIS A 423 -5.36 -7.59 7.59
CA HIS A 423 -4.14 -8.41 7.53
C HIS A 423 -2.94 -7.87 8.32
N GLN A 424 -3.02 -6.66 8.91
CA GLN A 424 -1.89 -6.04 9.61
C GLN A 424 -1.34 -6.89 10.77
N SER A 425 -2.19 -7.71 11.41
CA SER A 425 -1.78 -8.61 12.49
C SER A 425 -1.30 -9.97 12.02
N THR A 426 -1.43 -10.29 10.72
CA THR A 426 -0.96 -11.54 10.13
C THR A 426 0.39 -11.39 9.46
N VAL A 427 0.96 -10.17 9.41
CA VAL A 427 2.23 -9.85 8.76
C VAL A 427 3.13 -9.06 9.71
N ALA A 428 4.40 -9.41 9.78
CA ALA A 428 5.34 -8.84 10.76
C ALA A 428 5.72 -7.40 10.45
N GLY A 429 5.18 -6.44 11.21
CA GLY A 429 5.35 -5.03 10.92
C GLY A 429 4.67 -4.69 9.60
N ALA A 430 3.37 -4.90 9.49
CA ALA A 430 2.74 -4.87 8.18
C ALA A 430 2.75 -3.48 7.52
N LEU A 431 3.08 -3.45 6.23
CA LEU A 431 2.92 -2.30 5.35
C LEU A 431 2.10 -2.73 4.13
N THR A 432 1.00 -2.03 3.84
CA THR A 432 0.20 -2.33 2.63
C THR A 432 0.47 -1.33 1.53
N LEU A 433 0.72 -1.86 0.33
CA LEU A 433 0.98 -1.14 -0.90
C LEU A 433 -0.11 -1.44 -1.93
N ARG A 434 -0.32 -0.48 -2.81
CA ARG A 434 -1.01 -0.67 -4.08
C ARG A 434 0.02 -1.12 -5.11
N MET A 435 -0.24 -2.23 -5.78
CA MET A 435 0.61 -2.74 -6.85
C MET A 435 -0.10 -2.59 -8.19
N GLY A 436 0.61 -2.11 -9.20
CA GLY A 436 0.02 -1.93 -10.52
C GLY A 436 1.04 -1.53 -11.59
N ALA A 437 0.56 -0.93 -12.68
CA ALA A 437 1.38 -0.35 -13.72
C ALA A 437 0.94 1.10 -14.05
N PRO A 438 1.88 2.01 -14.34
CA PRO A 438 1.55 3.38 -14.75
C PRO A 438 0.80 3.40 -16.09
N ALA A 439 0.02 4.46 -16.31
CA ALA A 439 -0.47 4.79 -17.65
C ALA A 439 0.61 5.58 -18.39
N THR A 440 1.33 4.92 -19.30
CA THR A 440 2.34 5.60 -20.12
C THR A 440 1.69 6.61 -21.07
N GLU A 441 2.47 7.53 -21.63
CA GLU A 441 1.99 8.48 -22.63
C GLU A 441 1.44 7.75 -23.86
N GLU A 442 2.10 6.69 -24.30
CA GLU A 442 1.66 5.86 -25.43
C GLU A 442 0.33 5.19 -25.15
N LEU A 443 0.13 4.66 -23.93
CA LEU A 443 -1.13 4.05 -23.53
C LEU A 443 -2.27 5.09 -23.54
N ARG A 444 -2.02 6.30 -23.02
CA ARG A 444 -3.00 7.39 -23.05
C ARG A 444 -3.35 7.81 -24.48
N ALA A 445 -2.36 7.93 -25.37
CA ALA A 445 -2.60 8.22 -26.78
C ALA A 445 -3.47 7.13 -27.44
N GLN A 446 -3.12 5.86 -27.25
CA GLN A 446 -3.91 4.73 -27.76
C GLN A 446 -5.35 4.70 -27.22
N ALA A 447 -5.56 5.13 -25.99
CA ALA A 447 -6.89 5.23 -25.41
C ALA A 447 -7.72 6.36 -26.05
N LEU A 448 -7.12 7.52 -26.30
CA LEU A 448 -7.81 8.62 -26.99
C LEU A 448 -8.26 8.19 -28.39
N ASP A 449 -7.42 7.48 -29.12
CA ASP A 449 -7.74 6.96 -30.45
C ASP A 449 -8.89 5.95 -30.45
N ARG A 450 -9.18 5.34 -29.30
CA ARG A 450 -10.27 4.36 -29.11
C ARG A 450 -11.57 4.98 -28.62
N LEU A 451 -11.61 6.28 -28.32
CA LEU A 451 -12.86 6.92 -27.92
C LEU A 451 -13.86 6.89 -29.09
N PRO A 452 -15.14 6.60 -28.83
CA PRO A 452 -16.16 6.65 -29.88
C PRO A 452 -16.29 8.07 -30.43
N GLU A 453 -16.64 8.18 -31.71
CA GLU A 453 -16.91 9.48 -32.33
C GLU A 453 -18.03 10.20 -31.57
N GLY A 454 -17.79 11.47 -31.20
CA GLY A 454 -18.71 12.25 -30.36
C GLY A 454 -18.62 11.99 -28.86
N ALA A 455 -17.64 11.20 -28.39
CA ALA A 455 -17.36 11.07 -26.95
C ALA A 455 -17.22 12.45 -26.29
N PRO A 456 -17.85 12.68 -25.11
CA PRO A 456 -17.68 13.91 -24.34
C PRO A 456 -16.20 14.29 -24.16
N ALA A 457 -15.86 15.57 -24.31
CA ALA A 457 -14.51 16.09 -24.12
C ALA A 457 -13.94 15.80 -22.72
N GLU A 458 -14.82 15.59 -21.73
CA GLU A 458 -14.46 15.15 -20.39
C GLU A 458 -13.72 13.80 -20.39
N PHE A 459 -14.07 12.85 -21.24
CA PHE A 459 -13.36 11.58 -21.33
C PHE A 459 -11.93 11.76 -21.82
N ALA A 460 -11.72 12.62 -22.82
CA ALA A 460 -10.38 12.93 -23.30
C ALA A 460 -9.53 13.58 -22.20
N ALA A 461 -10.12 14.52 -21.44
CA ALA A 461 -9.46 15.14 -20.28
C ALA A 461 -9.11 14.11 -19.20
N ARG A 462 -10.05 13.22 -18.85
CA ARG A 462 -9.84 12.13 -17.89
C ARG A 462 -8.76 11.16 -18.37
N ILE A 463 -8.73 10.79 -19.65
CA ILE A 463 -7.68 9.93 -20.23
C ILE A 463 -6.30 10.59 -20.12
N GLN A 464 -6.21 11.88 -20.45
CA GLN A 464 -4.95 12.62 -20.32
C GLN A 464 -4.49 12.69 -18.86
N GLN A 465 -5.42 12.80 -17.92
CA GLN A 465 -5.15 12.77 -16.48
C GLN A 465 -4.96 11.35 -15.93
N ALA A 466 -5.22 10.30 -16.73
CA ALA A 466 -5.17 8.94 -16.24
C ALA A 466 -3.74 8.58 -15.85
N ARG A 467 -3.65 8.06 -14.63
CA ARG A 467 -2.42 7.92 -13.87
C ARG A 467 -1.89 6.48 -13.89
N THR A 468 -2.81 5.52 -13.87
CA THR A 468 -2.50 4.09 -13.91
C THR A 468 -3.18 3.45 -15.09
N ARG A 469 -2.62 2.33 -15.58
CA ARG A 469 -3.21 1.58 -16.70
C ARG A 469 -4.64 1.14 -16.38
N ALA A 470 -4.92 0.78 -15.13
CA ALA A 470 -6.26 0.43 -14.66
C ALA A 470 -7.21 1.63 -14.68
N GLY A 471 -6.77 2.80 -14.22
CA GLY A 471 -7.57 4.02 -14.29
C GLY A 471 -7.91 4.40 -15.74
N LEU A 472 -6.93 4.26 -16.65
CA LEU A 472 -7.13 4.48 -18.07
C LEU A 472 -8.15 3.50 -18.67
N ALA A 473 -8.01 2.21 -18.34
CA ALA A 473 -8.93 1.16 -18.74
C ALA A 473 -10.36 1.40 -18.21
N ALA A 474 -10.50 1.90 -16.98
CA ALA A 474 -11.79 2.24 -16.39
C ALA A 474 -12.47 3.39 -17.13
N ILE A 475 -11.73 4.44 -17.48
CA ILE A 475 -12.27 5.57 -18.26
C ILE A 475 -12.75 5.10 -19.64
N LEU A 476 -11.99 4.23 -20.31
CA LEU A 476 -12.39 3.64 -21.59
C LEU A 476 -13.64 2.76 -21.47
N ALA A 477 -13.73 1.95 -20.41
CA ALA A 477 -14.89 1.12 -20.16
C ALA A 477 -16.16 1.98 -19.98
N ASP A 478 -16.06 3.10 -19.23
CA ASP A 478 -17.16 4.04 -19.04
C ASP A 478 -17.57 4.71 -20.37
N ALA A 479 -16.58 5.14 -21.17
CA ALA A 479 -16.82 5.84 -22.45
C ALA A 479 -17.47 4.95 -23.51
N THR A 480 -17.20 3.65 -23.48
CA THR A 480 -17.72 2.67 -24.45
C THR A 480 -18.96 1.93 -23.96
N GLY A 481 -19.31 2.03 -22.68
CA GLY A 481 -20.38 1.23 -22.04
C GLY A 481 -21.78 1.83 -22.15
N THR A 482 -21.88 3.11 -22.45
CA THR A 482 -23.15 3.84 -22.45
C THR A 482 -23.97 3.71 -23.73
N ALA A 483 -23.41 3.12 -24.80
CA ALA A 483 -24.03 3.14 -26.13
C ALA A 483 -25.23 2.19 -26.29
N ASP A 484 -25.33 1.10 -25.51
CA ASP A 484 -26.31 0.03 -25.79
C ASP A 484 -27.53 -0.02 -24.84
N SER A 485 -27.56 0.75 -23.74
CA SER A 485 -28.65 0.65 -22.75
C SER A 485 -29.88 1.53 -23.01
N ASP A 486 -29.80 2.51 -23.92
CA ASP A 486 -30.90 3.47 -24.16
C ASP A 486 -31.81 3.12 -25.36
N THR A 487 -31.55 2.03 -26.09
CA THR A 487 -32.30 1.70 -27.32
C THR A 487 -33.53 0.81 -27.16
N THR A 488 -34.05 0.54 -25.96
CA THR A 488 -35.20 -0.37 -25.78
C THR A 488 -36.38 0.17 -24.94
N ALA A 489 -36.48 1.48 -24.72
CA ALA A 489 -37.60 2.07 -23.98
C ALA A 489 -38.77 2.61 -24.84
N GLU A 490 -38.84 2.32 -26.14
CA GLU A 490 -40.01 2.61 -26.99
C GLU A 490 -40.46 1.37 -27.77
N THR A 491 -41.26 0.50 -27.13
CA THR A 491 -42.31 -0.30 -27.81
C THR A 491 -43.42 -0.65 -26.85
#